data_AF-A0AAW0JWY0-F1
#
_entry.id   AF-A0AAW0JWY0-F1
#
_cell.length_a   1.000
_cell.length_b   1.000
_cell.length_c   1.000
_cell.angle_alpha   90.00
_cell.angle_beta   90.00
_cell.angle_gamma   90.00
#
_symmetry.space_group_name_H-M   'P 1'
#
loop_
_entity.id
_entity.type
_entity.pdbx_description
1 polymer ?
#
loop_
_entity_poly.entity_id
_entity_poly.type
_entity_poly.pdbx_seq_one_letter_code
_entity_poly.pdbx_strand_id
1 'polypeptide(L)'
;MSRVILILASKSINLPKPSAPPFSVGRLIIFDQSSTIGTGTGTGFVTSDLSSTMCALSSSINSQPTYDYHFCLDQSNETSNTYYQSNLTVLLGSLSSKASQNYSFYNESSNIGIYAIFLYRADVSNSTCQNCVSYAYQDITTRCPSNKSAIIWYIQCMLRYSDVNFFGQAQTSPLLLMYNTQNTTSPDQENLFARSQLGSLIAGANKTYMLFSIAEQKLTVDGDTSATGYGLVQCTRDIDCGSCGECLSVLLDTCQKCYKSKIGWHISARIAI
;
A
#
# COMPACT_ATOMS: atom_id res chain seq x y z
N MET A 1 -9.20 7.05 42.24
CA MET A 1 -9.71 5.90 41.45
C MET A 1 -8.99 5.93 40.10
N SER A 2 -8.46 4.76 39.72
CA SER A 2 -7.77 4.29 38.50
C SER A 2 -7.84 5.17 37.22
N ARG A 3 -6.86 5.13 36.29
CA ARG A 3 -6.31 3.93 35.62
C ARG A 3 -4.90 4.15 35.09
N VAL A 4 -4.07 3.13 35.30
CA VAL A 4 -2.82 2.87 34.59
C VAL A 4 -3.16 2.53 33.13
N ILE A 5 -2.65 3.31 32.18
CA ILE A 5 -2.62 2.92 30.76
C ILE A 5 -1.26 2.25 30.55
N LEU A 6 -1.24 0.92 30.59
CA LEU A 6 -0.10 0.12 30.19
C LEU A 6 0.00 0.21 28.66
N ILE A 7 0.82 1.12 28.14
CA ILE A 7 1.22 1.12 26.73
C ILE A 7 2.22 -0.02 26.59
N LEU A 8 1.71 -1.23 26.33
CA LEU A 8 2.55 -2.35 25.93
C LEU A 8 3.31 -1.92 24.68
N ALA A 9 4.64 -1.94 24.80
CA ALA A 9 5.60 -1.46 23.83
C ALA A 9 5.21 -1.83 22.38
N SER A 10 4.80 -0.82 21.60
CA SER A 10 4.86 -0.88 20.15
C SER A 10 6.33 -0.89 19.75
N LYS A 11 6.94 -2.07 19.71
CA LYS A 11 8.32 -2.23 19.26
C LYS A 11 8.36 -1.87 17.77
N SER A 12 8.69 -0.62 17.46
CA SER A 12 8.95 -0.17 16.09
C SER A 12 10.32 -0.73 15.68
N ILE A 13 10.32 -1.75 14.83
CA ILE A 13 11.54 -2.14 14.13
C ILE A 13 11.63 -1.24 12.91
N ASN A 14 12.60 -0.32 12.92
CA ASN A 14 13.00 0.35 11.69
C ASN A 14 13.74 -0.68 10.86
N LEU A 15 13.07 -1.29 9.88
CA LEU A 15 13.77 -2.13 8.93
C LEU A 15 14.78 -1.26 8.18
N PRO A 16 16.01 -1.76 7.95
CA PRO A 16 16.90 -1.08 7.01
C PRO A 16 16.14 -0.91 5.70
N LYS A 17 16.19 0.29 5.15
CA LYS A 17 15.65 0.55 3.81
C LYS A 17 16.28 -0.49 2.88
N PRO A 18 15.47 -1.37 2.23
CA PRO A 18 16.01 -2.38 1.35
C PRO A 18 17.01 -1.75 0.38
N SER A 19 18.22 -2.32 0.29
CA SER A 19 19.29 -1.80 -0.56
C SER A 19 18.92 -1.79 -2.05
N ALA A 20 17.93 -2.61 -2.40
CA ALA A 20 17.17 -2.55 -3.65
C ALA A 20 15.67 -2.53 -3.30
N PRO A 21 14.81 -1.86 -4.08
CA PRO A 21 13.37 -1.93 -3.87
C PRO A 21 12.91 -3.40 -3.86
N PRO A 22 11.91 -3.78 -3.02
CA PRO A 22 11.37 -5.14 -3.00
C PRO A 22 10.85 -5.62 -4.37
N PHE A 23 10.73 -4.69 -5.33
CA PHE A 23 10.32 -4.89 -6.71
C PHE A 23 11.23 -4.11 -7.68
N SER A 24 11.52 -4.69 -8.83
CA SER A 24 12.10 -4.00 -10.01
C SER A 24 11.17 -4.36 -11.16
N VAL A 25 10.24 -3.44 -11.50
CA VAL A 25 8.81 -3.82 -11.52
C VAL A 25 8.31 -4.25 -12.89
N GLY A 26 8.02 -5.53 -13.04
CA GLY A 26 6.86 -5.95 -13.83
C GLY A 26 5.59 -5.73 -13.00
N ARG A 27 4.47 -5.39 -13.64
CA ARG A 27 3.27 -4.92 -12.96
C ARG A 27 2.02 -5.61 -13.47
N LEU A 28 1.11 -5.98 -12.56
CA LEU A 28 -0.18 -6.55 -12.89
C LEU A 28 -1.31 -5.79 -12.18
N ILE A 29 -2.40 -5.59 -12.92
CA ILE A 29 -3.62 -4.93 -12.48
C ILE A 29 -4.74 -5.96 -12.57
N ILE A 30 -5.49 -6.17 -11.49
CA ILE A 30 -6.64 -7.08 -11.49
C ILE A 30 -7.89 -6.30 -11.09
N PHE A 31 -8.90 -6.36 -11.95
CA PHE A 31 -10.26 -5.89 -11.70
C PHE A 31 -11.19 -7.10 -11.60
N ASP A 32 -12.19 -7.02 -10.72
CA ASP A 32 -13.28 -8.00 -10.74
C ASP A 32 -14.38 -7.49 -11.69
N GLN A 33 -14.15 -7.69 -12.98
CA GLN A 33 -15.19 -7.77 -13.99
C GLN A 33 -14.80 -8.88 -14.96
N SER A 34 -15.66 -9.88 -15.09
CA SER A 34 -15.66 -10.81 -16.21
C SER A 34 -15.35 -10.07 -17.52
N SER A 35 -14.15 -10.28 -18.08
CA SER A 35 -13.79 -10.32 -19.51
C SER A 35 -12.45 -9.66 -19.87
N THR A 36 -11.66 -10.46 -20.60
CA THR A 36 -10.60 -10.12 -21.58
C THR A 36 -9.23 -9.61 -21.11
N ILE A 37 -8.26 -10.49 -21.30
CA ILE A 37 -6.82 -10.30 -21.28
C ILE A 37 -6.41 -9.37 -22.42
N GLY A 38 -5.80 -8.23 -22.11
CA GLY A 38 -5.08 -7.37 -23.05
C GLY A 38 -3.58 -7.48 -22.82
N THR A 39 -2.88 -8.23 -23.66
CA THR A 39 -1.41 -8.31 -23.69
C THR A 39 -0.84 -7.09 -24.39
N GLY A 40 -0.12 -6.23 -23.67
CA GLY A 40 0.65 -5.11 -24.22
C GLY A 40 2.15 -5.31 -23.99
N THR A 41 2.85 -5.75 -25.02
CA THR A 41 4.33 -5.80 -25.09
C THR A 41 4.87 -4.42 -25.48
N GLY A 42 5.73 -3.83 -24.65
CA GLY A 42 6.44 -2.59 -24.96
C GLY A 42 7.90 -2.68 -24.52
N THR A 43 8.80 -2.97 -25.45
CA THR A 43 10.25 -2.92 -25.30
C THR A 43 10.76 -1.50 -25.50
N GLY A 44 11.60 -1.00 -24.60
CA GLY A 44 12.32 0.27 -24.76
C GLY A 44 13.64 0.25 -23.98
N PHE A 45 14.75 0.10 -24.71
CA PHE A 45 16.12 0.30 -24.24
C PHE A 45 16.45 1.80 -24.20
N VAL A 46 17.18 2.26 -23.18
CA VAL A 46 18.04 3.46 -23.29
C VAL A 46 19.34 3.20 -22.51
N THR A 47 20.46 3.48 -23.16
CA THR A 47 21.85 3.24 -22.74
C THR A 47 22.46 4.39 -21.91
N SER A 48 23.63 4.07 -21.34
CA SER A 48 24.65 4.79 -20.53
C SER A 48 24.89 6.31 -20.79
N ASP A 49 25.52 7.13 -19.93
CA ASP A 49 26.85 7.01 -19.32
C ASP A 49 27.18 8.03 -18.18
N LEU A 50 28.37 7.83 -17.60
CA LEU A 50 29.01 8.24 -16.34
C LEU A 50 29.23 9.73 -15.94
N SER A 51 29.38 9.86 -14.61
CA SER A 51 30.33 10.70 -13.83
C SER A 51 30.00 12.18 -13.57
N SER A 52 29.67 12.47 -12.30
CA SER A 52 30.08 13.71 -11.65
C SER A 52 30.19 13.51 -10.14
N THR A 53 31.36 13.85 -9.62
CA THR A 53 31.74 13.88 -8.21
C THR A 53 30.81 14.81 -7.44
N MET A 54 30.01 14.28 -6.51
CA MET A 54 29.12 15.06 -5.66
C MET A 54 29.67 15.10 -4.22
N CYS A 55 30.03 16.31 -3.77
CA CYS A 55 30.29 16.60 -2.37
C CYS A 55 29.08 16.19 -1.52
N ALA A 56 29.32 15.38 -0.49
CA ALA A 56 28.32 14.96 0.48
C ALA A 56 27.96 16.14 1.41
N LEU A 57 26.97 16.93 1.00
CA LEU A 57 26.17 17.71 1.92
C LEU A 57 25.13 16.75 2.53
N SER A 58 25.28 16.47 3.82
CA SER A 58 24.29 15.75 4.63
C SER A 58 23.01 16.57 4.71
N SER A 59 22.20 16.48 3.65
CA SER A 59 20.81 16.91 3.64
C SER A 59 19.98 15.78 4.25
N SER A 60 19.15 16.10 5.21
CA SER A 60 18.05 15.23 5.61
C SER A 60 17.19 15.00 4.38
N ILE A 61 17.36 13.86 3.71
CA ILE A 61 16.57 13.52 2.52
C ILE A 61 15.14 13.33 3.00
N ASN A 62 14.32 14.38 2.88
CA ASN A 62 12.87 14.23 2.82
C ASN A 62 12.59 13.43 1.55
N SER A 63 12.66 12.10 1.63
CA SER A 63 12.42 11.26 0.46
C SER A 63 10.98 11.46 0.03
N GLN A 64 10.80 12.03 -1.17
CA GLN A 64 9.48 12.19 -1.78
C GLN A 64 8.74 10.84 -1.76
N PRO A 65 7.45 10.82 -1.39
CA PRO A 65 6.67 9.58 -1.39
C PRO A 65 6.69 8.96 -2.79
N THR A 66 6.77 7.64 -2.85
CA THR A 66 6.93 6.90 -4.12
C THR A 66 5.57 6.47 -4.61
N TYR A 67 5.13 7.06 -5.73
CA TYR A 67 3.85 6.75 -6.36
C TYR A 67 3.87 5.34 -6.96
N ASP A 68 2.85 4.54 -6.64
CA ASP A 68 2.67 3.19 -7.19
C ASP A 68 1.62 3.19 -8.31
N TYR A 69 0.36 3.49 -7.97
CA TYR A 69 -0.72 3.63 -8.94
C TYR A 69 -1.99 4.29 -8.41
N HIS A 70 -2.96 4.52 -9.29
CA HIS A 70 -4.33 4.88 -8.93
C HIS A 70 -5.35 4.17 -9.83
N PHE A 71 -6.57 4.01 -9.32
CA PHE A 71 -7.75 3.74 -10.14
C PHE A 71 -8.72 4.88 -10.04
N CYS A 72 -9.19 5.32 -11.21
CA CYS A 72 -10.36 6.17 -11.35
C CYS A 72 -11.54 5.25 -11.71
N LEU A 73 -12.49 5.11 -10.80
CA LEU A 73 -13.63 4.21 -10.93
C LEU A 73 -14.91 5.01 -11.17
N ASP A 74 -15.95 4.35 -11.68
CA ASP A 74 -17.28 4.94 -11.83
C ASP A 74 -17.23 6.30 -12.55
N GLN A 75 -16.60 6.32 -13.73
CA GLN A 75 -16.48 7.53 -14.53
C GLN A 75 -17.87 8.07 -14.82
N SER A 76 -18.16 9.26 -14.30
CA SER A 76 -19.47 9.86 -14.51
C SER A 76 -19.49 10.55 -15.88
N ASN A 77 -20.59 10.37 -16.62
CA ASN A 77 -20.86 11.16 -17.83
C ASN A 77 -21.19 12.63 -17.49
N GLU A 78 -21.37 12.94 -16.19
CA GLU A 78 -21.60 14.27 -15.64
C GLU A 78 -20.27 14.93 -15.31
N THR A 79 -19.45 15.19 -16.34
CA THR A 79 -18.08 15.74 -16.27
C THR A 79 -17.97 17.14 -15.65
N SER A 80 -18.98 17.66 -14.95
CA SER A 80 -19.00 19.06 -14.47
C SER A 80 -19.92 19.31 -13.26
N ASN A 81 -20.12 18.35 -12.35
CA ASN A 81 -20.75 18.68 -11.08
C ASN A 81 -19.75 19.42 -10.16
N THR A 82 -19.66 20.74 -10.33
CA THR A 82 -18.79 21.62 -9.53
C THR A 82 -19.10 21.56 -8.04
N TYR A 83 -20.36 21.31 -7.68
CA TYR A 83 -20.77 21.13 -6.29
C TYR A 83 -20.20 19.84 -5.69
N TYR A 84 -20.24 18.72 -6.41
CA TYR A 84 -19.60 17.47 -5.99
C TYR A 84 -18.09 17.66 -5.82
N GLN A 85 -17.43 18.27 -6.81
CA GLN A 85 -15.97 18.48 -6.80
C GLN A 85 -15.53 19.40 -5.65
N SER A 86 -16.30 20.44 -5.34
CA SER A 86 -16.01 21.32 -4.21
C SER A 86 -16.10 20.56 -2.88
N ASN A 87 -17.16 19.77 -2.66
CA ASN A 87 -17.31 18.97 -1.45
C ASN A 87 -16.24 17.87 -1.34
N LEU A 88 -15.87 17.23 -2.44
CA LEU A 88 -14.77 16.26 -2.48
C LEU A 88 -13.45 16.93 -2.10
N THR A 89 -13.15 18.10 -2.66
CA THR A 89 -11.92 18.87 -2.38
C THR A 89 -11.84 19.23 -0.89
N VAL A 90 -12.94 19.70 -0.30
CA VAL A 90 -13.02 20.00 1.14
C VAL A 90 -12.79 18.75 1.98
N LEU A 91 -13.44 17.63 1.64
CA LEU A 91 -13.29 16.37 2.36
C LEU A 91 -11.85 15.85 2.31
N LEU A 92 -11.24 15.78 1.14
CA LEU A 92 -9.86 15.30 1.00
C LEU A 92 -8.85 16.27 1.65
N GLY A 93 -9.13 17.57 1.62
CA GLY A 93 -8.36 18.57 2.38
C GLY A 93 -8.42 18.34 3.89
N SER A 94 -9.59 17.97 4.42
CA SER A 94 -9.75 17.59 5.84
C SER A 94 -8.90 16.36 6.19
N LEU A 95 -8.94 15.31 5.34
CA LEU A 95 -8.07 14.13 5.50
C LEU A 95 -6.58 14.50 5.55
N SER A 96 -6.13 15.37 4.64
CA SER A 96 -4.74 15.87 4.63
C SER A 96 -4.38 16.67 5.91
N SER A 97 -5.32 17.44 6.45
CA SER A 97 -5.15 18.12 7.73
C SER A 97 -5.01 17.13 8.90
N LYS A 98 -5.81 16.06 8.90
CA LYS A 98 -5.73 14.98 9.90
C LYS A 98 -4.42 14.21 9.79
N ALA A 99 -3.95 13.95 8.57
CA ALA A 99 -2.62 13.42 8.34
C ALA A 99 -1.53 14.30 8.98
N SER A 100 -1.60 15.62 8.77
CA SER A 100 -0.69 16.62 9.39
C SER A 100 -0.73 16.62 10.93
N GLN A 101 -1.81 16.13 11.54
CA GLN A 101 -1.97 15.96 12.99
C GLN A 101 -1.47 14.59 13.49
N ASN A 102 -0.72 13.84 12.66
CA ASN A 102 -0.17 12.51 12.98
C ASN A 102 -1.20 11.38 13.14
N TYR A 103 -2.41 11.54 12.60
CA TYR A 103 -3.33 10.41 12.48
C TYR A 103 -2.77 9.44 11.43
N SER A 104 -2.60 8.17 11.78
CA SER A 104 -2.11 7.14 10.84
C SER A 104 -3.22 6.46 10.04
N PHE A 105 -4.47 6.78 10.35
CA PHE A 105 -5.67 6.40 9.63
C PHE A 105 -6.72 7.42 10.00
N TYR A 106 -7.53 7.81 9.03
CA TYR A 106 -8.71 8.61 9.28
C TYR A 106 -9.76 8.28 8.22
N ASN A 107 -11.02 8.26 8.64
CA ASN A 107 -12.16 8.16 7.76
C ASN A 107 -13.10 9.33 8.04
N GLU A 108 -13.70 9.87 6.99
CA GLU A 108 -14.61 10.99 7.09
C GLU A 108 -15.62 10.94 5.94
N SER A 109 -16.83 11.44 6.20
CA SER A 109 -17.86 11.59 5.18
C SER A 109 -18.27 13.05 5.01
N SER A 110 -18.58 13.46 3.79
CA SER A 110 -19.20 14.76 3.53
C SER A 110 -20.70 14.74 3.83
N ASN A 111 -21.29 15.93 3.92
CA ASN A 111 -22.74 16.15 4.04
C ASN A 111 -23.55 15.66 2.83
N ILE A 112 -22.90 15.40 1.69
CA ILE A 112 -23.54 14.94 0.45
C ILE A 112 -23.30 13.44 0.18
N GLY A 113 -22.78 12.70 1.16
CA GLY A 113 -22.59 11.25 1.05
C GLY A 113 -21.34 10.84 0.28
N ILE A 114 -20.26 11.63 0.30
CA ILE A 114 -18.93 11.17 -0.15
C ILE A 114 -18.21 10.60 1.06
N TYR A 115 -17.61 9.43 0.91
CA TYR A 115 -16.86 8.73 1.94
C TYR A 115 -15.39 8.70 1.55
N ALA A 116 -14.49 9.02 2.46
CA ALA A 116 -13.06 9.00 2.19
C ALA A 116 -12.26 8.41 3.35
N ILE A 117 -11.16 7.74 3.03
CA ILE A 117 -10.17 7.24 3.99
C ILE A 117 -8.75 7.55 3.53
N PHE A 118 -7.84 7.65 4.49
CA PHE A 118 -6.42 7.43 4.23
C PHE A 118 -5.84 6.43 5.24
N LEU A 119 -4.74 5.78 4.86
CA LEU A 119 -3.97 4.88 5.72
C LEU A 119 -2.47 5.15 5.51
N TYR A 120 -1.74 5.29 6.61
CA TYR A 120 -0.27 5.29 6.63
C TYR A 120 0.26 3.89 6.73
N ARG A 121 1.44 3.66 6.17
CA ARG A 121 2.23 2.51 6.56
C ARG A 121 2.85 2.73 7.94
N ALA A 122 2.63 1.80 8.88
CA ALA A 122 2.92 2.03 10.29
C ALA A 122 4.42 2.04 10.67
N ASP A 123 5.32 1.60 9.78
CA ASP A 123 6.78 1.64 9.92
C ASP A 123 7.43 2.93 9.40
N VAL A 124 6.64 3.82 8.80
CA VAL A 124 7.14 5.05 8.16
C VAL A 124 7.04 6.23 9.13
N SER A 125 8.02 7.15 9.08
CA SER A 125 8.02 8.34 9.91
C SER A 125 6.80 9.24 9.64
N ASN A 126 6.36 9.96 10.67
CA ASN A 126 5.22 10.86 10.55
C ASN A 126 5.41 11.88 9.42
N SER A 127 6.59 12.49 9.28
CA SER A 127 6.85 13.49 8.24
C SER A 127 6.72 12.93 6.83
N THR A 128 7.23 11.72 6.59
CA THR A 128 7.10 11.04 5.29
C THR A 128 5.64 10.68 5.00
N CYS A 129 4.89 10.21 6.00
CA CYS A 129 3.47 9.90 5.85
C CYS A 129 2.59 11.13 5.62
N GLN A 130 2.84 12.22 6.34
CA GLN A 130 2.17 13.51 6.14
C GLN A 130 2.33 14.01 4.70
N ASN A 131 3.58 13.97 4.20
CA ASN A 131 3.85 14.30 2.81
C ASN A 131 3.09 13.35 1.88
N CYS A 132 3.15 12.03 2.13
CA CYS A 132 2.46 11.04 1.30
C CYS A 132 0.98 11.35 1.09
N VAL A 133 0.22 11.65 2.14
CA VAL A 133 -1.21 11.96 2.01
C VAL A 133 -1.44 13.30 1.30
N SER A 134 -0.58 14.30 1.55
CA SER A 134 -0.65 15.57 0.82
C SER A 134 -0.46 15.38 -0.69
N TYR A 135 0.53 14.60 -1.11
CA TYR A 135 0.74 14.23 -2.51
C TYR A 135 -0.42 13.40 -3.05
N ALA A 136 -0.88 12.38 -2.32
CA ALA A 136 -2.00 11.55 -2.73
C ALA A 136 -3.28 12.35 -2.96
N TYR A 137 -3.57 13.34 -2.11
CA TYR A 137 -4.68 14.27 -2.29
C TYR A 137 -4.57 15.09 -3.58
N GLN A 138 -3.41 15.71 -3.83
CA GLN A 138 -3.18 16.52 -5.03
C GLN A 138 -3.23 15.67 -6.31
N ASP A 139 -2.61 14.50 -6.26
CA ASP A 139 -2.54 13.60 -7.41
C ASP A 139 -3.90 12.97 -7.72
N ILE A 140 -4.67 12.51 -6.73
CA ILE A 140 -5.96 11.87 -7.00
C ILE A 140 -6.98 12.84 -7.59
N THR A 141 -6.95 14.11 -7.18
CA THR A 141 -7.84 15.16 -7.71
C THR A 141 -7.48 15.53 -9.15
N THR A 142 -6.18 15.53 -9.47
CA THR A 142 -5.68 15.81 -10.82
C THR A 142 -5.89 14.63 -11.78
N ARG A 143 -5.66 13.40 -11.28
CA ARG A 143 -5.71 12.17 -12.10
C ARG A 143 -7.12 11.64 -12.30
N CYS A 144 -8.00 11.83 -11.31
CA CYS A 144 -9.41 11.39 -11.36
C CYS A 144 -10.38 12.59 -11.21
N PRO A 145 -10.39 13.54 -12.16
CA PRO A 145 -11.08 14.81 -12.01
C PRO A 145 -12.62 14.72 -12.09
N SER A 146 -13.18 13.61 -12.57
CA SER A 146 -14.64 13.47 -12.82
C SER A 146 -15.22 12.15 -12.31
N ASN A 147 -14.45 11.42 -11.51
CA ASN A 147 -14.81 10.12 -10.99
C ASN A 147 -15.50 10.25 -9.65
N LYS A 148 -16.50 9.41 -9.42
CA LYS A 148 -17.18 9.38 -8.11
C LYS A 148 -16.48 8.50 -7.10
N SER A 149 -15.65 7.57 -7.59
CA SER A 149 -14.82 6.70 -6.78
C SER A 149 -13.39 6.72 -7.29
N ALA A 150 -12.42 6.80 -6.39
CA ALA A 150 -11.03 6.61 -6.75
C ALA A 150 -10.22 6.09 -5.58
N ILE A 151 -9.09 5.45 -5.90
CA ILE A 151 -8.08 5.04 -4.93
C ILE A 151 -6.70 5.33 -5.52
N ILE A 152 -5.79 5.82 -4.70
CA ILE A 152 -4.39 6.04 -5.04
C ILE A 152 -3.49 5.39 -3.98
N TRP A 153 -2.44 4.75 -4.43
CA TRP A 153 -1.41 4.13 -3.61
C TRP A 153 -0.05 4.74 -3.89
N TYR A 154 0.65 4.97 -2.78
CA TYR A 154 2.08 5.20 -2.71
C TYR A 154 2.65 4.11 -1.81
N ILE A 155 3.96 3.86 -1.92
CA ILE A 155 4.65 2.89 -1.06
C ILE A 155 4.40 3.16 0.44
N GLN A 156 4.20 4.43 0.81
CA GLN A 156 4.07 4.88 2.20
C GLN A 156 2.62 5.10 2.67
N CYS A 157 1.64 5.21 1.78
CA CYS A 157 0.26 5.48 2.15
C CYS A 157 -0.73 5.18 1.02
N MET A 158 -2.01 5.13 1.38
CA MET A 158 -3.12 5.12 0.42
C MET A 158 -4.16 6.18 0.78
N LEU A 159 -4.89 6.64 -0.23
CA LEU A 159 -6.07 7.49 -0.09
C LEU A 159 -7.16 6.99 -1.04
N ARG A 160 -8.39 6.93 -0.53
CA ARG A 160 -9.55 6.44 -1.29
C ARG A 160 -10.77 7.29 -1.00
N TYR A 161 -11.60 7.54 -2.02
CA TYR A 161 -12.94 8.09 -1.87
C TYR A 161 -13.97 7.35 -2.73
N SER A 162 -15.26 7.49 -2.38
CA SER A 162 -16.40 6.97 -3.13
C SER A 162 -17.68 7.70 -2.75
N ASP A 163 -18.65 7.78 -3.66
CA ASP A 163 -20.05 8.17 -3.39
C ASP A 163 -20.91 7.02 -2.84
N VAL A 164 -20.32 5.82 -2.69
CA VAL A 164 -20.92 4.67 -2.05
C VAL A 164 -20.22 4.43 -0.71
N ASN A 165 -20.99 4.27 0.37
CA ASN A 165 -20.43 3.98 1.68
C ASN A 165 -19.69 2.63 1.67
N PHE A 166 -18.39 2.66 1.96
CA PHE A 166 -17.54 1.48 2.03
C PHE A 166 -16.93 1.25 3.41
N PHE A 167 -17.27 2.05 4.42
CA PHE A 167 -16.69 1.89 5.76
C PHE A 167 -17.09 0.54 6.37
N GLY A 168 -16.08 -0.19 6.85
CA GLY A 168 -16.26 -1.52 7.44
C GLY A 168 -16.58 -2.61 6.42
N GLN A 169 -16.45 -2.32 5.12
CA GLN A 169 -16.65 -3.32 4.07
C GLN A 169 -15.33 -3.94 3.66
N ALA A 170 -15.18 -5.24 3.87
CA ALA A 170 -14.02 -5.98 3.41
C ALA A 170 -14.02 -6.10 1.88
N GLN A 171 -13.17 -5.32 1.22
CA GLN A 171 -13.08 -5.29 -0.26
C GLN A 171 -11.63 -5.43 -0.71
N THR A 172 -11.34 -6.45 -1.51
CA THR A 172 -9.99 -6.71 -2.05
C THR A 172 -9.76 -6.14 -3.44
N SER A 173 -10.82 -5.78 -4.19
CA SER A 173 -10.76 -5.31 -5.57
C SER A 173 -11.13 -3.83 -5.71
N PRO A 174 -10.45 -3.02 -6.55
CA PRO A 174 -9.33 -3.43 -7.40
C PRO A 174 -8.08 -3.62 -6.55
N LEU A 175 -7.16 -4.44 -7.07
CA LEU A 175 -5.85 -4.65 -6.47
C LEU A 175 -4.74 -4.29 -7.46
N LEU A 176 -3.66 -3.79 -6.89
CA LEU A 176 -2.40 -3.54 -7.54
C LEU A 176 -1.41 -4.60 -7.07
N LEU A 177 -0.78 -5.31 -8.02
CA LEU A 177 0.31 -6.22 -7.70
C LEU A 177 1.59 -5.81 -8.45
N MET A 178 2.66 -5.66 -7.69
CA MET A 178 4.01 -5.34 -8.15
C MET A 178 4.94 -6.47 -7.75
N TYR A 179 5.85 -6.87 -8.63
CA TYR A 179 6.75 -7.99 -8.36
C TYR A 179 8.17 -7.71 -8.85
N ASN A 180 9.12 -8.41 -8.25
CA ASN A 180 10.50 -8.45 -8.71
C ASN A 180 10.58 -9.30 -9.99
N THR A 181 11.21 -8.78 -11.05
CA THR A 181 11.38 -9.52 -12.31
C THR A 181 12.24 -10.79 -12.15
N GLN A 182 13.15 -10.81 -11.17
CA GLN A 182 13.99 -11.96 -10.86
C GLN A 182 13.21 -13.11 -10.24
N ASN A 183 13.60 -14.33 -10.60
CA ASN A 183 13.00 -15.54 -10.08
C ASN A 183 13.81 -16.14 -8.93
N THR A 184 13.14 -16.90 -8.07
CA THR A 184 13.75 -17.80 -7.10
C THR A 184 14.54 -18.89 -7.80
N THR A 185 15.48 -19.51 -7.09
CA THR A 185 16.29 -20.64 -7.60
C THR A 185 15.46 -21.87 -7.97
N SER A 186 14.26 -22.04 -7.40
CA SER A 186 13.31 -23.11 -7.72
C SER A 186 11.94 -22.55 -8.17
N PRO A 187 11.80 -22.05 -9.41
CA PRO A 187 10.62 -21.31 -9.90
C PRO A 187 9.29 -22.08 -9.83
N ASP A 188 9.34 -23.41 -9.91
CA ASP A 188 8.13 -24.24 -9.96
C ASP A 188 7.59 -24.60 -8.57
N GLN A 189 8.40 -24.42 -7.53
CA GLN A 189 8.04 -24.72 -6.15
C GLN A 189 7.36 -23.52 -5.50
N GLU A 190 6.42 -23.81 -4.60
CA GLU A 190 5.82 -22.80 -3.75
C GLU A 190 6.89 -22.19 -2.83
N ASN A 191 6.87 -20.86 -2.67
CA ASN A 191 7.73 -20.18 -1.72
C ASN A 191 7.14 -20.34 -0.30
N LEU A 192 7.29 -21.55 0.26
CA LEU A 192 6.78 -21.93 1.58
C LEU A 192 7.30 -21.02 2.69
N PHE A 193 8.50 -20.48 2.53
CA PHE A 193 9.05 -19.50 3.45
C PHE A 193 8.22 -18.21 3.44
N ALA A 194 7.99 -17.60 2.28
CA ALA A 194 7.18 -16.40 2.16
C ALA A 194 5.74 -16.64 2.68
N ARG A 195 5.17 -17.81 2.39
CA ARG A 195 3.84 -18.20 2.90
C ARG A 195 3.81 -18.29 4.43
N SER A 196 4.79 -18.97 5.02
CA SER A 196 4.88 -19.14 6.48
C SER A 196 5.12 -17.81 7.20
N GLN A 197 6.03 -16.99 6.67
CA GLN A 197 6.34 -15.66 7.21
C GLN A 197 5.11 -14.75 7.16
N LEU A 198 4.42 -14.67 6.01
CA LEU A 198 3.23 -13.83 5.88
C LEU A 198 2.03 -14.37 6.64
N GLY A 199 1.83 -15.70 6.72
CA GLY A 199 0.82 -16.28 7.59
C GLY A 199 1.02 -15.88 9.06
N SER A 200 2.28 -15.86 9.51
CA SER A 200 2.63 -15.40 10.87
C SER A 200 2.38 -13.90 11.05
N LEU A 201 2.67 -13.08 10.03
CA LEU A 201 2.41 -11.65 10.03
C LEU A 201 0.91 -11.33 10.07
N ILE A 202 0.08 -12.06 9.31
CA ILE A 202 -1.38 -11.94 9.33
C ILE A 202 -1.91 -12.23 10.74
N ALA A 203 -1.47 -13.33 11.35
CA ALA A 203 -1.84 -13.67 12.72
C ALA A 203 -1.34 -12.63 13.74
N GLY A 204 -0.21 -11.97 13.46
CA GLY A 204 0.33 -10.86 14.25
C GLY A 204 -0.51 -9.59 14.13
N ALA A 205 -0.88 -9.20 12.91
CA ALA A 205 -1.63 -7.99 12.62
C ALA A 205 -2.98 -7.98 13.35
N ASN A 206 -3.69 -9.11 13.33
CA ASN A 206 -4.98 -9.31 13.99
C ASN A 206 -4.94 -9.15 15.53
N LYS A 207 -3.75 -9.12 16.14
CA LYS A 207 -3.55 -8.94 17.58
C LYS A 207 -3.21 -7.50 17.96
N THR A 208 -3.16 -6.59 16.99
CA THR A 208 -2.78 -5.20 17.21
C THR A 208 -3.91 -4.25 16.84
N TYR A 209 -4.01 -3.13 17.56
CA TYR A 209 -4.93 -2.04 17.19
C TYR A 209 -4.60 -1.41 15.82
N MET A 210 -3.33 -1.48 15.41
CA MET A 210 -2.88 -0.96 14.12
C MET A 210 -3.25 -1.86 12.94
N LEU A 211 -3.74 -3.09 13.20
CA LEU A 211 -3.94 -4.14 12.20
C LEU A 211 -2.70 -4.29 11.29
N PHE A 212 -1.53 -4.29 11.94
CA PHE A 212 -0.23 -4.19 11.30
C PHE A 212 0.73 -5.20 11.89
N SER A 213 1.56 -5.80 11.03
CA SER A 213 2.69 -6.59 11.49
C SER A 213 3.85 -6.46 10.51
N ILE A 214 5.07 -6.56 11.04
CA ILE A 214 6.31 -6.50 10.27
C ILE A 214 7.32 -7.48 10.85
N ALA A 215 8.07 -8.15 9.99
CA ALA A 215 9.10 -9.09 10.41
C ALA A 215 10.27 -9.11 9.43
N GLU A 216 11.44 -9.38 10.00
CA GLU A 216 12.65 -9.77 9.29
C GLU A 216 12.98 -11.20 9.71
N GLN A 217 13.27 -12.07 8.76
CA GLN A 217 13.64 -13.45 9.03
C GLN A 217 14.84 -13.85 8.19
N LYS A 218 15.87 -14.39 8.86
CA LYS A 218 17.04 -14.94 8.18
C LYS A 218 16.70 -16.27 7.54
N LEU A 219 17.10 -16.40 6.29
CA LEU A 219 17.01 -17.57 5.43
C LEU A 219 18.39 -18.22 5.36
N THR A 220 18.49 -19.49 5.72
CA THR A 220 19.70 -20.27 5.42
C THR A 220 19.55 -20.85 4.02
N VAL A 221 20.32 -20.34 3.06
CA VAL A 221 20.41 -20.89 1.69
C VAL A 221 21.73 -21.68 1.60
N ASP A 222 21.60 -22.99 1.37
CA ASP A 222 22.71 -23.90 1.08
C ASP A 222 23.89 -23.81 2.07
N GLY A 223 23.60 -23.86 3.37
CA GLY A 223 24.59 -24.10 4.43
C GLY A 223 25.54 -22.94 4.79
N ASP A 224 25.75 -21.95 3.92
CA ASP A 224 26.74 -20.88 4.17
C ASP A 224 26.29 -19.45 3.81
N THR A 225 25.18 -19.29 3.08
CA THR A 225 24.67 -17.97 2.69
C THR A 225 23.37 -17.65 3.42
N SER A 226 23.42 -16.67 4.33
CA SER A 226 22.20 -16.15 4.95
C SER A 226 21.57 -15.07 4.07
N ALA A 227 20.47 -15.38 3.39
CA ALA A 227 19.60 -14.35 2.83
C ALA A 227 18.69 -13.81 3.94
N THR A 228 18.10 -12.63 3.75
CA THR A 228 17.14 -12.08 4.71
C THR A 228 15.84 -11.77 4.00
N GLY A 229 14.75 -12.37 4.48
CA GLY A 229 13.39 -12.08 4.03
C GLY A 229 12.73 -11.03 4.91
N TYR A 230 12.11 -10.04 4.27
CA TYR A 230 11.34 -8.98 4.94
C TYR A 230 9.88 -9.12 4.55
N GLY A 231 8.98 -8.94 5.52
CA GLY A 231 7.55 -8.98 5.29
C GLY A 231 6.83 -7.94 6.14
N LEU A 232 5.76 -7.40 5.58
CA LEU A 232 4.86 -6.44 6.22
C LEU A 232 3.45 -6.74 5.75
N VAL A 233 2.47 -6.60 6.64
CA VAL A 233 1.06 -6.61 6.27
C VAL A 233 0.34 -5.52 7.06
N GLN A 234 -0.65 -4.89 6.42
CA GLN A 234 -1.47 -3.89 7.07
C GLN A 234 -2.90 -3.87 6.53
N CYS A 235 -3.88 -3.66 7.41
CA CYS A 235 -5.26 -3.35 7.03
C CYS A 235 -5.66 -1.91 7.39
N THR A 236 -6.70 -1.41 6.73
CA THR A 236 -7.42 -0.22 7.18
C THR A 236 -8.13 -0.50 8.51
N ARG A 237 -8.38 0.55 9.30
CA ARG A 237 -8.91 0.41 10.67
C ARG A 237 -10.42 0.64 10.78
N ASP A 238 -11.12 0.64 9.65
CA ASP A 238 -12.58 0.63 9.59
C ASP A 238 -13.18 -0.79 9.61
N ILE A 239 -12.35 -1.84 9.45
CA ILE A 239 -12.75 -3.25 9.53
C ILE A 239 -12.28 -3.90 10.83
N ASP A 240 -12.90 -5.02 11.21
CA ASP A 240 -12.48 -5.82 12.36
C ASP A 240 -11.28 -6.74 12.04
N CYS A 241 -10.71 -7.35 13.08
CA CYS A 241 -9.54 -8.23 12.96
C CYS A 241 -9.83 -9.54 12.20
N GLY A 242 -11.06 -10.05 12.22
CA GLY A 242 -11.45 -11.22 11.43
C GLY A 242 -11.45 -10.89 9.93
N SER A 243 -12.15 -9.82 9.58
CA SER A 243 -12.21 -9.26 8.22
C SER A 243 -10.81 -8.91 7.68
N CYS A 244 -9.93 -8.35 8.52
CA CYS A 244 -8.54 -8.10 8.16
C CYS A 244 -7.78 -9.41 7.86
N GLY A 245 -7.90 -10.42 8.73
CA GLY A 245 -7.26 -11.71 8.54
C GLY A 245 -7.69 -12.41 7.25
N GLU A 246 -8.99 -12.41 6.95
CA GLU A 246 -9.55 -12.97 5.73
C GLU A 246 -9.04 -12.23 4.49
N CYS A 247 -9.08 -10.90 4.50
CA CYS A 247 -8.58 -10.08 3.40
C CYS A 247 -7.11 -10.37 3.10
N LEU A 248 -6.25 -10.32 4.11
CA LEU A 248 -4.81 -10.56 3.92
C LEU A 248 -4.54 -12.00 3.47
N SER A 249 -5.34 -12.98 3.90
CA SER A 249 -5.24 -14.37 3.44
C SER A 249 -5.58 -14.51 1.95
N VAL A 250 -6.64 -13.85 1.49
CA VAL A 250 -7.01 -13.80 0.06
C VAL A 250 -5.90 -13.15 -0.79
N LEU A 251 -5.31 -12.06 -0.29
CA LEU A 251 -4.19 -11.39 -0.97
C LEU A 251 -2.94 -12.28 -1.03
N LEU A 252 -2.61 -12.97 0.07
CA LEU A 252 -1.51 -13.94 0.11
C LEU A 252 -1.70 -15.07 -0.91
N ASP A 253 -2.90 -15.67 -0.96
CA ASP A 253 -3.22 -16.73 -1.92
C ASP A 253 -3.13 -16.23 -3.37
N THR A 254 -3.53 -14.98 -3.63
CA THR A 254 -3.41 -14.34 -4.95
C THR A 254 -1.95 -14.19 -5.36
N CYS A 255 -1.09 -13.71 -4.46
CA CYS A 255 0.35 -13.57 -4.71
C CYS A 255 1.01 -14.92 -4.97
N GLN A 256 0.71 -15.95 -4.16
CA GLN A 256 1.28 -17.29 -4.34
C GLN A 256 0.88 -17.91 -5.67
N LYS A 257 -0.37 -17.74 -6.12
CA LYS A 257 -0.82 -18.25 -7.42
C LYS A 257 -0.12 -17.59 -8.60
N CYS A 258 0.02 -16.26 -8.57
CA CYS A 258 0.54 -15.51 -9.72
C CYS A 258 2.07 -15.43 -9.75
N TYR A 259 2.74 -15.52 -8.58
CA TYR A 259 4.16 -15.14 -8.44
C TYR A 259 4.96 -16.04 -7.49
N LYS A 260 4.59 -17.33 -7.35
CA LYS A 260 5.36 -18.32 -6.56
C LYS A 260 6.86 -18.32 -6.90
N SER A 261 7.21 -18.03 -8.14
CA SER A 261 8.59 -18.02 -8.62
C SER A 261 9.34 -16.74 -8.33
N LYS A 262 8.74 -15.70 -7.74
CA LYS A 262 9.37 -14.37 -7.60
C LYS A 262 10.05 -14.21 -6.25
N ILE A 263 11.20 -13.53 -6.25
CA ILE A 263 11.98 -13.26 -5.03
C ILE A 263 11.38 -12.13 -4.17
N GLY A 264 10.39 -11.40 -4.68
CA GLY A 264 9.72 -10.32 -3.97
C GLY A 264 8.47 -9.83 -4.68
N TRP A 265 7.50 -9.36 -3.91
CA TRP A 265 6.23 -8.85 -4.39
C TRP A 265 5.59 -7.91 -3.36
N HIS A 266 4.72 -7.03 -3.85
CA HIS A 266 3.93 -6.06 -3.08
C HIS A 266 2.52 -6.07 -3.66
N ILE A 267 1.52 -6.18 -2.79
CA ILE A 267 0.11 -6.15 -3.18
C ILE A 267 -0.60 -5.05 -2.39
N SER A 268 -1.29 -4.15 -3.08
CA SER A 268 -2.13 -3.13 -2.47
C SER A 268 -3.57 -3.32 -2.93
N ALA A 269 -4.51 -3.27 -1.98
CA ALA A 269 -5.94 -3.44 -2.20
C ALA A 269 -6.71 -2.27 -1.58
N ARG A 270 -8.04 -2.30 -1.70
CA ARG A 270 -8.95 -1.27 -1.15
C ARG A 270 -8.91 -1.12 0.37
N ILE A 271 -8.49 -2.16 1.09
CA ILE A 271 -8.48 -2.20 2.56
C ILE A 271 -7.14 -2.69 3.13
N ALA A 272 -6.13 -2.94 2.29
CA ALA A 272 -4.88 -3.54 2.75
C ALA A 272 -3.68 -3.15 1.88
N ILE A 273 -2.49 -3.17 2.50
CA ILE A 273 -1.16 -2.95 1.91
C ILE A 273 -0.21 -4.02 2.46
#